data_AF-A0A934YFA7-F1
#
_entry.id   AF-A0A934YFA7-F1
#
_cell.length_a   1.000
_cell.length_b   1.000
_cell.length_c   1.000
_cell.angle_alpha   90.00
_cell.angle_beta   90.00
_cell.angle_gamma   90.00
#
_symmetry.space_group_name_H-M   'P 1'
#
loop_
_entity.id
_entity.type
_entity.pdbx_description
1 polymer ?
#
loop_
_entity_poly.entity_id
_entity_poly.type
_entity_poly.pdbx_seq_one_letter_code
_entity_poly.pdbx_strand_id
1 'polypeptide(L)' 'MSSHKTISPSALDIRVRDRNLKSGALSEKDLEQFLAALPDLADASEPVTLAQPALAGADADADDDDDEETDASDEPS' A
#
# COMPACT_ATOMS: atom_id res chain seq x y z
N MET A 1 33.87 9.02 -2.41
CA MET A 1 33.69 7.59 -2.76
C MET A 1 32.43 7.11 -2.07
N SER A 2 31.33 6.92 -2.80
CA SER A 2 30.10 6.37 -2.22
C SER A 2 30.26 4.86 -2.10
N SER A 3 30.41 4.34 -0.89
CA SER A 3 30.47 2.91 -0.65
C SER A 3 29.03 2.39 -0.71
N HIS A 4 28.64 1.71 -1.78
CA HIS A 4 27.33 1.04 -1.86
C HIS A 4 27.36 -0.17 -0.92
N LYS A 5 26.98 0.06 0.34
CA LYS A 5 26.77 -1.00 1.31
C LYS A 5 25.60 -1.85 0.81
N THR A 6 25.87 -3.09 0.43
CA THR A 6 24.84 -4.05 0.03
C THR A 6 24.07 -4.48 1.27
N ILE A 7 22.90 -3.86 1.49
CA ILE A 7 22.01 -4.21 2.60
C ILE A 7 21.23 -5.46 2.20
N SER A 8 21.27 -6.49 3.03
CA SER A 8 20.49 -7.70 2.77
C SER A 8 18.99 -7.39 2.91
N PRO A 9 18.10 -8.01 2.10
CA PRO A 9 16.65 -7.80 2.23
C PRO A 9 16.12 -8.08 3.64
N SER A 10 16.69 -9.08 4.32
CA SER A 10 16.33 -9.43 5.70
C SER A 10 16.63 -8.32 6.73
N ALA A 11 17.58 -7.44 6.46
CA ALA A 11 17.92 -6.32 7.35
C ALA A 11 16.90 -5.18 7.27
N LEU A 12 16.05 -5.19 6.23
CA LEU A 12 14.99 -4.21 5.96
C LEU A 12 13.60 -4.73 6.34
N ASP A 13 13.48 -5.99 6.79
CA ASP A 13 12.25 -6.51 7.41
C ASP A 13 11.83 -5.60 8.57
N ILE A 14 10.53 -5.30 8.70
CA ILE A 14 10.00 -4.28 9.62
C ILE A 14 10.57 -4.42 11.04
N ARG A 15 10.60 -5.63 11.61
CA ARG A 15 11.05 -5.84 13.00
C ARG A 15 12.57 -5.84 13.14
N VAL A 16 13.28 -6.18 12.09
CA VAL A 16 14.75 -6.18 12.06
C VAL A 16 15.26 -4.76 11.81
N ARG A 17 14.63 -4.06 10.87
CA ARG A 17 14.88 -2.66 10.53
C ARG A 17 14.79 -1.76 11.74
N ASP A 18 13.69 -1.82 12.49
CA ASP A 18 13.50 -0.98 13.68
C ASP A 18 14.58 -1.22 14.73
N ARG A 19 15.00 -2.48 14.89
CA ARG A 19 16.11 -2.85 15.77
C ARG A 19 17.45 -2.33 15.25
N ASN A 20 17.69 -2.45 13.95
CA ASN A 20 18.92 -2.00 13.31
C ASN A 20 19.05 -0.47 13.31
N LEU A 21 17.94 0.26 13.21
CA LEU A 21 17.89 1.71 13.40
C LEU A 21 18.24 2.07 14.85
N LYS A 22 17.60 1.40 15.83
CA LYS A 22 17.89 1.61 17.25
C LYS A 22 19.34 1.27 17.64
N SER A 23 19.93 0.26 17.00
CA SER A 23 21.32 -0.15 17.26
C SER A 23 22.36 0.61 16.42
N GLY A 24 21.92 1.45 15.46
CA GLY A 24 22.80 2.15 14.52
C GLY A 24 23.44 1.27 13.44
N ALA A 25 23.02 -0.01 13.34
CA ALA A 25 23.46 -0.91 12.27
C ALA A 25 22.92 -0.49 10.88
N LEU A 26 21.79 0.22 10.87
CA LEU A 26 21.17 0.86 9.71
C LEU A 26 20.98 2.35 10.02
N SER A 27 21.26 3.24 9.07
CA SER A 27 20.93 4.66 9.20
C SER A 27 19.59 4.98 8.56
N GLU A 28 18.92 6.04 9.03
CA GLU A 28 17.69 6.54 8.42
C GLU A 28 17.89 6.89 6.95
N LYS A 29 19.05 7.48 6.61
CA LYS A 29 19.43 7.82 5.25
C LYS A 29 19.53 6.60 4.33
N ASP A 30 20.07 5.49 4.84
CA ASP A 30 20.16 4.25 4.06
C ASP A 30 18.77 3.68 3.77
N LEU A 31 17.85 3.78 4.75
CA LEU A 31 16.46 3.36 4.58
C LEU A 31 15.73 4.25 3.57
N GLU A 32 15.87 5.57 3.66
CA GLU A 32 15.27 6.51 2.71
C GLU A 32 15.76 6.27 1.28
N GLN A 33 17.07 6.07 1.10
CA GLN A 33 17.65 5.74 -0.21
C GLN A 33 17.11 4.44 -0.77
N PHE A 34 16.95 3.41 0.08
CA PHE A 34 16.35 2.15 -0.34
C PHE A 34 14.91 2.34 -0.79
N LEU A 35 14.08 3.04 0.00
CA LEU A 35 12.67 3.27 -0.32
C LEU A 35 12.49 4.09 -1.60
N ALA A 36 13.30 5.14 -1.78
CA ALA A 36 13.28 5.96 -2.99
C ALA A 36 13.71 5.20 -4.25
N ALA A 37 14.46 4.11 -4.11
CA ALA A 37 14.89 3.26 -5.22
C ALA A 37 13.88 2.17 -5.59
N LEU A 38 12.80 1.98 -4.81
CA LEU A 38 11.77 0.99 -5.13
C LEU A 38 10.93 1.47 -6.31
N PRO A 39 10.70 0.62 -7.33
CA PRO A 39 9.82 0.95 -8.44
C PRO A 39 8.36 0.99 -7.96
N ASP A 40 7.57 1.88 -8.55
CA ASP A 40 6.12 1.81 -8.45
C ASP A 40 5.62 0.60 -9.25
N LEU A 41 4.86 -0.26 -8.60
CA LEU A 41 4.32 -1.50 -9.18
C LEU A 41 2.79 -1.49 -9.25
N ALA A 42 2.13 -0.36 -8.95
CA ALA A 42 0.68 -0.26 -8.99
C ALA A 42 0.12 -0.72 -10.35
N ASP A 43 0.64 -0.15 -11.44
CA ASP A 43 0.22 -0.45 -12.81
C ASP A 43 0.81 -1.75 -13.39
N ALA A 44 1.81 -2.33 -12.70
CA ALA A 44 2.50 -3.54 -13.14
C ALA A 44 2.06 -4.79 -12.37
N SER A 45 1.05 -4.67 -11.49
CA SER A 45 0.55 -5.76 -10.66
C SER A 45 -0.70 -6.39 -11.25
N GLU A 46 -0.77 -7.71 -11.21
CA GLU A 46 -1.98 -8.45 -11.57
C GLU A 46 -2.92 -8.52 -10.35
N PRO A 47 -4.26 -8.40 -10.56
CA PRO A 47 -5.21 -8.58 -9.48
C PRO A 47 -5.17 -10.01 -8.95
N VAL A 48 -5.25 -10.17 -7.63
CA VAL A 48 -5.32 -11.48 -6.98
C VAL A 48 -6.72 -12.06 -7.19
N THR A 49 -6.85 -12.99 -8.13
CA THR A 49 -8.12 -13.66 -8.45
C THR A 49 -8.33 -14.98 -7.69
N LEU A 50 -7.35 -15.40 -6.88
CA LEU A 50 -7.47 -16.60 -6.06
C LEU A 50 -8.54 -16.36 -4.99
N ALA A 51 -9.58 -17.21 -4.98
CA ALA A 51 -10.63 -17.17 -3.96
C ALA A 51 -9.99 -17.20 -2.56
N GLN A 52 -10.23 -16.15 -1.78
CA GLN A 52 -9.72 -16.03 -0.43
C GLN A 52 -10.77 -16.57 0.54
N PRO A 53 -10.57 -17.76 1.17
CA PRO A 53 -11.58 -18.36 2.03
C PRO A 53 -11.93 -17.47 3.25
N ALA A 54 -10.99 -16.62 3.67
CA ALA A 54 -11.17 -15.67 4.77
C ALA A 54 -12.08 -14.48 4.41
N LEU A 55 -12.25 -14.17 3.12
CA LEU A 55 -13.07 -13.05 2.64
C LEU A 55 -14.43 -13.49 2.08
N ALA A 56 -14.67 -14.80 1.98
CA ALA A 56 -15.85 -15.41 1.36
C ALA A 56 -17.21 -15.11 2.05
N GLY A 57 -17.25 -14.24 3.06
CA GLY A 57 -18.46 -13.76 3.72
C GLY A 57 -18.69 -12.25 3.63
N ALA A 58 -17.88 -11.52 2.85
CA ALA A 58 -17.96 -10.06 2.73
C ALA A 58 -18.77 -9.57 1.51
N ASP A 59 -19.16 -10.46 0.59
CA ASP A 59 -19.82 -10.12 -0.69
C ASP A 59 -21.36 -10.09 -0.63
N ALA A 60 -21.98 -9.63 0.48
CA ALA A 60 -23.45 -9.63 0.60
C ALA A 60 -24.12 -8.25 0.74
N ASP A 61 -23.40 -7.14 0.92
CA ASP A 61 -24.02 -5.84 1.25
C ASP A 61 -23.49 -4.66 0.40
N ALA A 62 -23.17 -4.88 -0.88
CA ALA A 62 -22.75 -3.81 -1.79
C ALA A 62 -23.73 -3.54 -2.95
N ASP A 63 -25.00 -3.94 -2.81
CA ASP A 63 -26.10 -3.67 -3.76
C ASP A 63 -27.34 -3.16 -2.99
N ASP A 64 -27.46 -1.83 -2.84
CA ASP A 64 -28.65 -0.97 -2.56
C ASP A 64 -28.06 0.36 -2.01
N ASP A 65 -28.19 1.55 -2.58
CA ASP A 65 -29.26 2.17 -3.34
C ASP A 65 -28.64 3.08 -4.42
N ASP A 66 -28.89 2.77 -5.70
CA ASP A 66 -28.85 3.74 -6.80
C ASP A 66 -30.29 4.23 -7.03
N ASP A 67 -30.80 5.03 -6.09
CA ASP A 67 -32.11 5.69 -6.26
C ASP A 67 -31.91 7.01 -7.04
N GLU A 68 -31.84 6.87 -8.37
CA GLU A 68 -32.13 7.95 -9.30
C GLU A 68 -33.64 8.29 -9.23
N GLU A 69 -34.03 9.29 -8.44
CA GLU A 69 -35.35 9.93 -8.55
C GLU A 69 -35.25 11.40 -8.93
N THR A 70 -35.26 11.58 -10.25
CA THR A 70 -36.11 12.49 -11.05
C THR A 70 -36.21 13.99 -10.69
N ASP A 71 -35.81 14.78 -11.70
CA ASP A 71 -36.06 16.19 -11.98
C ASP A 71 -37.51 16.66 -11.72
N ALA A 72 -37.68 17.68 -10.85
CA ALA A 72 -38.84 18.56 -10.87
C ALA A 72 -38.54 19.93 -10.22
N SER A 73 -38.13 20.89 -11.06
CA SER A 73 -38.64 22.27 -11.13
C SER A 73 -39.06 23.00 -9.83
N ASP A 74 -38.33 24.06 -9.42
CA ASP A 74 -38.96 25.38 -9.15
C ASP A 74 -37.91 26.51 -9.08
N GLU A 75 -38.22 27.63 -9.73
CA GLU A 75 -37.37 28.80 -9.98
C GLU A 75 -37.25 29.75 -8.76
N PRO A 76 -36.28 30.68 -8.78
CA PRO A 76 -35.93 31.54 -7.64
C PRO A 76 -36.87 32.75 -7.45
N SER A 77 -36.92 33.29 -6.23
CA SER A 77 -37.37 34.66 -5.94
C SER A 77 -36.42 35.34 -4.97
#